data_AF-A0AB36YJH0-F1
#
_entry.id   AF-A0AB36YJH0-F1
#
_cell.length_a   1.000
_cell.length_b   1.000
_cell.length_c   1.000
_cell.angle_alpha   90.00
_cell.angle_beta   90.00
_cell.angle_gamma   90.00
#
_symmetry.space_group_name_H-M   'P 1'
#
loop_
_entity.id
_entity.type
_entity.pdbx_description
1 polymer ?
#
loop_
_entity_poly.entity_id
_entity_poly.type
_entity_poly.pdbx_seq_one_letter_code
_entity_poly.pdbx_strand_id
1 'polypeptide(L)'
;MSVFTAYFCGTGSHRFDDANPNFWNGELVSTLASNDQSREFAHWIAVDGPGSGNLQDDNLFVEPGGYFNWTGQLFGRGWEENVNHVLQVIKGESSWRRTKLSEQEYERLKAAGVPIPDVSSSASWFWRTYDYGDRHPTPQELQERIISMFRKPRLPTQVNLVGWSRGGISCHMLANAMAQDPVLRGIPVNIFAIDPVPGVGNVQVERVTLADNVKEYVGFYSRDERSKGFACVIPSVAKGTRICVYPMPGRHATLVGNASADGAGDGKVLAEPGLIVRHFAEVCLTRWGVHLDKRLALSSSQLMKYHQVMAAADRQYQAMRSESYTVLTEGDKNDRLVHCGEVHTQFSKVQGGNYKPSEGLGLQRWDAEAYQPIC
;
A
#
# COMPACT_ATOMS: atom_id res chain seq x y z
N MET A 1 -8.53 -4.41 23.40
CA MET A 1 -7.95 -5.03 22.19
C MET A 1 -7.41 -3.91 21.33
N SER A 2 -6.17 -4.00 20.86
CA SER A 2 -5.51 -2.95 20.07
C SER A 2 -5.37 -3.42 18.62
N VAL A 3 -5.86 -2.63 17.68
CA VAL A 3 -5.70 -2.85 16.24
C VAL A 3 -4.53 -2.00 15.75
N PHE A 4 -3.70 -2.56 14.88
CA PHE A 4 -2.68 -1.81 14.15
C PHE A 4 -2.92 -1.87 12.65
N THR A 5 -2.85 -0.73 11.95
CA THR A 5 -3.08 -0.67 10.49
C THR A 5 -1.87 -0.10 9.76
N ALA A 6 -1.35 -0.81 8.76
CA ALA A 6 -0.30 -0.29 7.88
C ALA A 6 -0.88 0.06 6.51
N TYR A 7 -0.61 1.28 6.03
CA TYR A 7 -1.02 1.81 4.74
C TYR A 7 0.21 1.93 3.84
N PHE A 8 0.33 1.08 2.82
CA PHE A 8 1.46 1.04 1.89
C PHE A 8 1.10 1.69 0.55
N CYS A 9 1.67 2.86 0.29
CA CYS A 9 1.42 3.59 -0.95
C CYS A 9 2.02 2.84 -2.16
N GLY A 10 1.46 3.11 -3.34
CA GLY A 10 1.92 2.52 -4.59
C GLY A 10 3.21 3.14 -5.12
N THR A 11 3.78 2.52 -6.15
CA THR A 11 4.97 3.01 -6.85
C THR A 11 4.90 4.50 -7.17
N GLY A 12 5.90 5.26 -6.74
CA GLY A 12 5.98 6.70 -7.03
C GLY A 12 4.98 7.55 -6.23
N SER A 13 4.19 6.94 -5.34
CA SER A 13 3.26 7.63 -4.44
C SER A 13 3.78 7.65 -3.00
N HIS A 14 3.38 8.68 -2.25
CA HIS A 14 3.75 8.88 -0.85
C HIS A 14 2.54 9.25 0.00
N ARG A 15 2.72 9.23 1.32
CA ARG A 15 1.66 9.49 2.32
C ARG A 15 0.95 10.85 2.25
N PHE A 16 1.44 11.77 1.42
CA PHE A 16 0.90 13.13 1.25
C PHE A 16 0.22 13.32 -0.11
N ASP A 17 -0.01 12.22 -0.84
CA ASP A 17 -0.74 12.24 -2.11
C ASP A 17 -2.26 12.31 -1.95
N ASP A 18 -2.75 12.52 -0.73
CA ASP A 18 -4.17 12.78 -0.46
C ASP A 18 -4.64 14.12 -1.05
N ALA A 19 -3.70 14.98 -1.45
CA ALA A 19 -3.94 16.22 -2.18
C ALA A 19 -3.31 16.27 -3.59
N ASN A 20 -2.82 15.14 -4.11
CA ASN A 20 -2.14 15.11 -5.41
C ASN A 20 -3.15 15.30 -6.57
N PRO A 21 -2.92 16.27 -7.48
CA PRO A 21 -3.88 16.62 -8.53
C PRO A 21 -4.14 15.51 -9.56
N ASN A 22 -3.21 14.56 -9.72
CA ASN A 22 -3.38 13.42 -10.62
C ASN A 22 -4.44 12.43 -10.11
N PHE A 23 -4.80 12.51 -8.82
CA PHE A 23 -5.86 11.74 -8.22
C PHE A 23 -7.00 12.69 -7.85
N TRP A 24 -8.11 12.62 -8.58
CA TRP A 24 -9.15 13.66 -8.52
C TRP A 24 -9.74 13.88 -7.12
N ASN A 25 -9.58 12.90 -6.23
CA ASN A 25 -10.04 12.92 -4.84
C ASN A 25 -8.96 12.39 -3.86
N GLY A 26 -7.69 12.63 -4.19
CA GLY A 26 -6.54 12.09 -3.47
C GLY A 26 -6.24 10.64 -3.84
N GLU A 27 -4.98 10.22 -3.72
CA GLU A 27 -4.61 8.82 -3.87
C GLU A 27 -5.25 8.02 -2.73
N LEU A 28 -5.82 6.85 -3.05
CA LEU A 28 -6.68 6.14 -2.11
C LEU A 28 -5.98 5.72 -0.81
N VAL A 29 -4.79 5.12 -0.88
CA VAL A 29 -4.12 4.60 0.31
C VAL A 29 -3.71 5.73 1.26
N SER A 30 -3.14 6.81 0.73
CA SER A 30 -2.79 8.03 1.46
C SER A 30 -4.03 8.72 2.05
N THR A 31 -5.14 8.78 1.29
CA THR A 31 -6.42 9.32 1.77
C THR A 31 -7.01 8.49 2.91
N LEU A 32 -6.90 7.16 2.86
CA LEU A 32 -7.36 6.30 3.96
C LEU A 32 -6.53 6.55 5.23
N ALA A 33 -5.21 6.66 5.08
CA ALA A 33 -4.32 6.97 6.19
C ALA A 33 -4.61 8.34 6.80
N SER A 34 -4.81 9.39 5.98
CA SER A 34 -5.10 10.74 6.47
C SER A 34 -6.46 10.86 7.15
N ASN A 35 -7.36 9.91 6.89
CA ASN A 35 -8.67 9.82 7.53
C ASN A 35 -8.69 8.95 8.80
N ASP A 36 -7.63 8.20 9.12
CA ASP A 36 -7.55 7.38 10.33
C ASP A 36 -7.47 8.27 11.59
N GLN A 37 -8.49 8.20 12.44
CA GLN A 37 -8.62 8.99 13.66
C GLN A 37 -7.82 8.43 14.84
N SER A 38 -7.19 7.27 14.66
CA SER A 38 -6.36 6.67 15.68
C SER A 38 -4.98 7.35 15.70
N ARG A 39 -4.10 6.91 16.60
CA ARG A 39 -2.79 7.55 16.78
C ARG A 39 -1.75 6.92 15.87
N GLU A 40 -1.11 7.73 15.03
CA GLU A 40 0.04 7.31 14.24
C GLU A 40 1.14 6.70 15.11
N PHE A 41 1.86 5.71 14.57
CA PHE A 41 2.86 4.85 15.19
C PHE A 41 2.32 3.90 16.25
N ALA A 42 1.32 4.29 17.04
CA ALA A 42 0.68 3.41 18.01
C ALA A 42 -0.32 2.45 17.36
N HIS A 43 -1.21 2.98 16.50
CA HIS A 43 -2.34 2.25 15.93
C HIS A 43 -2.32 2.22 14.41
N TRP A 44 -1.56 3.10 13.76
CA TRP A 44 -1.38 3.00 12.32
C TRP A 44 -0.06 3.61 11.87
N ILE A 45 0.36 3.27 10.65
CA ILE A 45 1.45 3.93 9.95
C ILE A 45 1.17 4.00 8.46
N ALA A 46 1.51 5.13 7.83
CA ALA A 46 1.57 5.25 6.38
C ALA A 46 3.02 5.13 5.92
N VAL A 47 3.24 4.36 4.86
CA VAL A 47 4.56 4.06 4.30
C VAL A 47 4.57 4.46 2.84
N ASP A 48 5.54 5.28 2.49
CA ASP A 48 5.75 5.70 1.11
C ASP A 48 6.05 4.52 0.19
N GLY A 49 5.55 4.62 -1.03
CA GLY A 49 5.73 3.57 -2.02
C GLY A 49 7.16 3.58 -2.59
N PRO A 50 7.66 2.43 -3.08
CA PRO A 50 8.98 2.39 -3.69
C PRO A 50 9.08 3.36 -4.86
N GLY A 51 10.19 4.11 -4.93
CA GLY A 51 10.44 5.07 -6.01
C GLY A 51 9.86 6.48 -5.81
N SER A 52 9.19 6.77 -4.68
CA SER A 52 8.64 8.09 -4.35
C SER A 52 9.68 9.13 -3.89
N GLY A 53 10.94 8.71 -3.73
CA GLY A 53 11.99 9.50 -3.07
C GLY A 53 12.05 9.30 -1.54
N ASN A 54 11.18 8.45 -0.98
CA ASN A 54 11.08 8.08 0.44
C ASN A 54 11.24 9.26 1.41
N LEU A 55 10.22 10.10 1.47
CA LEU A 55 10.20 11.30 2.33
C LEU A 55 10.20 10.96 3.83
N GLN A 56 10.12 9.66 4.16
CA GLN A 56 10.11 9.12 5.52
C GLN A 56 11.43 8.44 5.94
N ASP A 57 12.53 8.60 5.18
CA ASP A 57 13.85 8.01 5.52
C ASP A 57 14.29 8.26 6.97
N ASP A 58 14.00 9.45 7.50
CA ASP A 58 14.35 9.83 8.88
C ASP A 58 13.53 9.10 9.96
N ASN A 59 12.37 8.54 9.58
CA ASN A 59 11.42 7.89 10.49
C ASN A 59 11.58 6.38 10.56
N LEU A 60 12.46 5.77 9.76
CA LEU A 60 12.64 4.32 9.69
C LEU A 60 13.19 3.74 11.01
N PHE A 61 12.68 2.58 11.44
CA PHE A 61 13.15 1.83 12.63
C PHE A 61 14.34 0.91 12.31
N VAL A 62 14.79 0.94 11.05
CA VAL A 62 15.86 0.12 10.48
C VAL A 62 16.84 1.02 9.74
N GLU A 63 18.07 0.54 9.54
CA GLU A 63 19.09 1.29 8.83
C GLU A 63 18.67 1.55 7.36
N PRO A 64 18.71 2.80 6.87
CA PRO A 64 18.35 3.12 5.49
C PRO A 64 19.31 2.47 4.48
N GLY A 65 18.78 1.80 3.46
CA GLY A 65 19.56 1.09 2.42
C GLY A 65 20.27 1.97 1.37
N GLY A 66 20.36 3.30 1.56
CA GLY A 66 21.03 4.23 0.65
C GLY A 66 20.23 4.57 -0.62
N TYR A 67 19.22 5.43 -0.47
CA TYR A 67 18.19 5.75 -1.47
C TYR A 67 18.62 6.55 -2.72
N PHE A 68 19.87 7.03 -2.79
CA PHE A 68 20.31 7.99 -3.82
C PHE A 68 20.82 7.42 -5.16
N ASN A 69 20.77 6.11 -5.38
CA ASN A 69 21.16 5.53 -6.67
C ASN A 69 19.95 5.31 -7.58
N TRP A 70 19.83 6.13 -8.63
CA TRP A 70 18.78 6.08 -9.68
C TRP A 70 18.62 4.68 -10.30
N THR A 71 19.68 3.88 -10.35
CA THR A 71 19.65 2.48 -10.83
C THR A 71 18.96 1.49 -9.88
N GLY A 72 18.70 1.84 -8.62
CA GLY A 72 18.15 0.95 -7.58
C GLY A 72 16.61 0.91 -7.48
N GLN A 73 15.92 1.98 -7.90
CA GLN A 73 14.44 2.09 -7.82
C GLN A 73 13.70 1.14 -8.76
N LEU A 74 14.35 0.69 -9.84
CA LEU A 74 13.80 -0.30 -10.76
C LEU A 74 13.90 -1.75 -10.23
N PHE A 75 14.83 -2.01 -9.29
CA PHE A 75 15.21 -3.35 -8.83
C PHE A 75 14.87 -3.66 -7.35
N GLY A 76 14.01 -2.86 -6.72
CA GLY A 76 13.37 -3.23 -5.44
C GLY A 76 14.11 -2.87 -4.15
N ARG A 77 15.14 -2.00 -4.19
CA ARG A 77 15.73 -1.44 -2.94
C ARG A 77 14.77 -0.42 -2.31
N GLY A 78 14.60 -0.47 -0.99
CA GLY A 78 13.63 0.32 -0.20
C GLY A 78 12.39 -0.48 0.22
N TRP A 79 12.11 -1.60 -0.45
CA TRP A 79 10.90 -2.37 -0.21
C TRP A 79 11.01 -3.25 1.04
N GLU A 80 12.11 -3.98 1.18
CA GLU A 80 12.36 -4.81 2.37
C GLU A 80 12.57 -3.94 3.61
N GLU A 81 13.20 -2.78 3.44
CA GLU A 81 13.39 -1.79 4.49
C GLU A 81 12.03 -1.27 5.00
N ASN A 82 11.10 -0.96 4.10
CA ASN A 82 9.74 -0.56 4.46
C ASN A 82 8.98 -1.68 5.21
N VAL A 83 9.07 -2.93 4.75
CA VAL A 83 8.46 -4.08 5.43
C VAL A 83 9.07 -4.27 6.83
N ASN A 84 10.39 -4.24 6.93
CA ASN A 84 11.10 -4.39 8.20
C ASN A 84 10.82 -3.23 9.15
N HIS A 85 10.73 -2.00 8.65
CA HIS A 85 10.33 -0.84 9.44
C HIS A 85 8.97 -1.07 10.11
N VAL A 86 7.95 -1.45 9.33
CA VAL A 86 6.61 -1.70 9.88
C VAL A 86 6.61 -2.88 10.84
N LEU A 87 7.37 -3.95 10.55
CA LEU A 87 7.54 -5.08 11.46
C LEU A 87 8.03 -4.64 12.85
N GLN A 88 9.01 -3.73 12.89
CA GLN A 88 9.55 -3.18 14.15
C GLN A 88 8.56 -2.21 14.83
N VAL A 89 7.81 -1.42 14.08
CA VAL A 89 6.73 -0.55 14.64
C VAL A 89 5.61 -1.40 15.26
N ILE A 90 5.25 -2.54 14.65
CA ILE A 90 4.29 -3.50 15.22
C ILE A 90 4.80 -4.07 16.55
N LYS A 91 6.09 -4.39 16.66
CA LYS A 91 6.71 -4.81 17.93
C LYS A 91 6.78 -3.67 18.95
N GLY A 92 6.97 -2.44 18.46
CA GLY A 92 7.13 -1.25 19.28
C GLY A 92 8.56 -1.01 19.77
N GLU A 93 9.54 -1.56 19.07
CA GLU A 93 10.96 -1.52 19.44
C GLU A 93 11.78 -1.26 18.17
N SER A 94 12.64 -0.23 18.18
CA SER A 94 13.53 0.07 17.07
C SER A 94 14.81 -0.76 17.15
N SER A 95 15.27 -1.28 15.99
CA SER A 95 16.57 -1.97 15.89
C SER A 95 17.70 -1.03 15.47
N TRP A 96 17.34 0.18 15.01
CA TRP A 96 18.26 1.22 14.58
C TRP A 96 17.71 2.59 14.99
N ARG A 97 18.61 3.55 15.26
CA ARG A 97 18.26 4.92 15.61
C ARG A 97 19.12 5.90 14.84
N ARG A 98 18.51 6.95 14.31
CA ARG A 98 19.26 8.05 13.68
C ARG A 98 19.76 9.00 14.77
N THR A 99 21.01 8.79 15.18
CA THR A 99 21.63 9.59 16.26
C THR A 99 22.26 10.88 15.78
N LYS A 100 22.43 11.11 14.47
CA LYS A 100 23.07 12.31 13.91
C LYS A 100 22.07 13.26 13.25
N LEU A 101 22.30 14.56 13.43
CA LEU A 101 21.54 15.62 12.75
C LEU A 101 21.93 15.72 11.26
N SER A 102 20.94 16.02 10.41
CA SER A 102 21.22 16.53 9.07
C SER A 102 21.57 18.03 9.10
N GLU A 103 22.19 18.53 8.03
CA GLU A 103 22.48 19.96 7.87
C GLU A 103 21.21 20.83 7.96
N GLN A 104 20.12 20.40 7.30
CA GLN A 104 18.85 21.14 7.36
C GLN A 104 18.27 21.19 8.78
N GLU A 105 18.34 20.09 9.53
CA GLU A 105 17.86 20.06 10.91
C GLU A 105 18.74 20.93 11.82
N TYR A 106 20.06 20.87 11.62
CA TYR A 106 21.02 21.72 12.32
C TYR A 106 20.71 23.20 12.15
N GLU A 107 20.55 23.65 10.90
CA GLU A 107 20.23 25.05 10.58
C GLU A 107 18.86 25.46 11.14
N ARG A 108 17.85 24.59 11.09
CA ARG A 108 16.54 24.85 11.71
C ARG A 108 16.63 25.00 13.22
N LEU A 109 17.40 24.14 13.89
CA LEU A 109 17.59 24.20 15.35
C LEU A 109 18.38 25.45 15.76
N LYS A 110 19.42 25.83 15.00
CA LYS A 110 20.13 27.10 15.19
C LYS A 110 19.21 28.30 15.00
N ALA A 111 18.42 28.31 13.93
CA ALA A 111 17.44 29.38 13.68
C ALA A 111 16.37 29.49 14.78
N ALA A 112 16.01 28.37 15.41
CA ALA A 112 15.09 28.31 16.53
C ALA A 112 15.73 28.66 17.90
N GLY A 113 17.04 28.95 17.94
CA GLY A 113 17.75 29.31 19.17
C GLY A 113 18.02 28.14 20.12
N VAL A 114 17.98 26.90 19.62
CA VAL A 114 18.27 25.71 20.43
C VAL A 114 19.79 25.61 20.67
N PRO A 115 20.25 25.41 21.91
CA PRO A 115 21.68 25.33 22.22
C PRO A 115 22.26 23.99 21.74
N ILE A 116 22.75 23.96 20.50
CA ILE A 116 23.44 22.81 19.90
C ILE A 116 24.93 23.14 19.63
N PRO A 117 25.84 22.13 19.69
CA PRO A 117 27.26 22.34 19.41
C PRO A 117 27.53 22.90 18.00
N ASP A 118 28.67 23.55 17.80
CA ASP A 118 29.11 23.96 16.46
C ASP A 118 29.53 22.77 15.60
N VAL A 119 29.30 22.86 14.28
CA VAL A 119 29.64 21.81 13.32
C VAL A 119 31.11 21.47 13.40
N SER A 120 31.42 20.18 13.58
CA SER A 120 32.79 19.70 13.51
C SER A 120 33.08 19.13 12.11
N SER A 121 34.20 19.52 11.50
CA SER A 121 34.59 19.00 10.18
C SER A 121 35.85 18.14 10.32
N SER A 122 35.81 16.93 9.74
CA SER A 122 37.00 16.11 9.51
C SER A 122 37.42 16.23 8.04
N ALA A 123 38.72 16.46 7.80
CA ALA A 123 39.27 16.64 6.46
C ALA A 123 40.12 15.42 6.08
N SER A 124 39.77 14.76 4.98
CA SER A 124 40.65 13.90 4.20
C SER A 124 40.96 14.59 2.87
N TRP A 125 42.12 14.35 2.27
CA TRP A 125 42.59 14.98 1.03
C TRP A 125 41.59 14.88 -0.15
N PHE A 126 40.65 13.94 -0.09
CA PHE A 126 39.63 13.72 -1.12
C PHE A 126 38.19 14.08 -0.71
N TRP A 127 37.87 14.29 0.58
CA TRP A 127 36.50 14.58 1.04
C TRP A 127 36.48 15.38 2.36
N ARG A 128 35.58 16.37 2.45
CA ARG A 128 35.19 17.00 3.73
C ARG A 128 33.95 16.30 4.26
N THR A 129 34.02 15.82 5.49
CA THR A 129 32.87 15.26 6.22
C THR A 129 32.51 16.18 7.37
N TYR A 130 31.27 16.65 7.39
CA TYR A 130 30.71 17.49 8.44
C TYR A 130 29.88 16.64 9.41
N ASP A 131 30.15 16.77 10.71
CA ASP A 131 29.35 16.20 11.80
C ASP A 131 28.58 17.35 12.46
N TYR A 132 27.26 17.33 12.27
CA TYR A 132 26.32 18.33 12.77
C TYR A 132 25.85 18.06 14.21
N GLY A 133 26.45 17.08 14.90
CA GLY A 133 26.13 16.74 16.28
C GLY A 133 25.00 15.70 16.42
N ASP A 134 24.71 15.38 17.68
CA ASP A 134 23.79 14.31 18.03
C ASP A 134 22.33 14.78 18.13
N ARG A 135 21.41 13.89 17.75
CA ARG A 135 19.96 14.11 17.75
C ARG A 135 19.34 13.59 19.03
N HIS A 136 18.73 14.47 19.81
CA HIS A 136 17.98 14.10 21.02
C HIS A 136 16.70 14.93 21.18
N PRO A 137 15.52 14.28 21.33
CA PRO A 137 15.25 12.85 21.15
C PRO A 137 15.30 12.45 19.66
N THR A 138 15.60 11.17 19.38
CA THR A 138 15.51 10.65 18.00
C THR A 138 14.05 10.42 17.58
N PRO A 139 13.71 10.39 16.28
CA PRO A 139 12.36 10.08 15.82
C PRO A 139 11.92 8.70 16.31
N GLN A 140 12.85 7.74 16.34
CA GLN A 140 12.60 6.39 16.82
C GLN A 140 12.24 6.37 18.30
N GLU A 141 12.95 7.14 19.13
CA GLU A 141 12.61 7.29 20.56
C GLU A 141 11.24 7.94 20.76
N LEU A 142 10.89 8.95 19.95
CA LEU A 142 9.57 9.57 20.00
C LEU A 142 8.47 8.57 19.62
N GLN A 143 8.67 7.81 18.56
CA GLN A 143 7.72 6.79 18.10
C GLN A 143 7.57 5.65 19.13
N GLU A 144 8.66 5.14 19.70
CA GLU A 144 8.62 4.14 20.80
C GLU A 144 7.86 4.67 22.03
N ARG A 145 8.05 5.94 22.38
CA ARG A 145 7.29 6.58 23.47
C ARG A 145 5.81 6.67 23.15
N ILE A 146 5.44 7.08 21.93
CA ILE A 146 4.03 7.10 21.48
C ILE A 146 3.43 5.69 21.62
N ILE A 147 4.13 4.67 21.13
CA ILE A 147 3.68 3.27 21.20
C ILE A 147 3.47 2.83 22.65
N SER A 148 4.45 3.03 23.52
CA SER A 148 4.38 2.62 24.93
C SER A 148 3.30 3.37 25.73
N MET A 149 3.01 4.63 25.39
CA MET A 149 1.93 5.40 26.02
C MET A 149 0.55 4.88 25.63
N PHE A 150 0.34 4.55 24.35
CA PHE A 150 -1.00 4.33 23.80
C PHE A 150 -1.36 2.86 23.55
N ARG A 151 -0.40 1.94 23.46
CA ARG A 151 -0.66 0.52 23.18
C ARG A 151 -0.48 -0.33 24.44
N LYS A 152 -1.61 -0.79 25.00
CA LYS A 152 -1.67 -1.64 26.21
C LYS A 152 -2.60 -2.86 25.96
N PRO A 153 -2.08 -4.09 25.80
CA PRO A 153 -0.66 -4.50 25.82
C PRO A 153 0.14 -3.94 24.64
N ARG A 154 1.49 -4.03 24.70
CA ARG A 154 2.39 -3.48 23.66
C ARG A 154 2.18 -4.14 22.30
N LEU A 155 1.82 -5.41 22.19
CA LEU A 155 1.56 -6.00 20.88
C LEU A 155 0.09 -5.77 20.50
N PRO A 156 -0.22 -5.44 19.23
CA PRO A 156 -1.60 -5.41 18.77
C PRO A 156 -2.21 -6.82 18.80
N THR A 157 -3.52 -6.88 18.99
CA THR A 157 -4.29 -8.14 18.90
C THR A 157 -4.67 -8.50 17.47
N GLN A 158 -4.52 -7.57 16.52
CA GLN A 158 -4.79 -7.75 15.10
C GLN A 158 -4.00 -6.72 14.29
N VAL A 159 -3.56 -7.12 13.10
CA VAL A 159 -2.95 -6.21 12.11
C VAL A 159 -3.79 -6.15 10.85
N ASN A 160 -4.05 -4.93 10.36
CA ASN A 160 -4.70 -4.69 9.08
C ASN A 160 -3.68 -4.10 8.11
N LEU A 161 -3.64 -4.58 6.88
CA LEU A 161 -2.72 -4.11 5.85
C LEU A 161 -3.51 -3.61 4.65
N VAL A 162 -3.20 -2.40 4.20
CA VAL A 162 -3.80 -1.80 3.01
C VAL A 162 -2.68 -1.42 2.06
N GLY A 163 -2.80 -1.77 0.79
CA GLY A 163 -1.78 -1.36 -0.16
C GLY A 163 -2.18 -1.45 -1.62
N TRP A 164 -1.60 -0.56 -2.41
CA TRP A 164 -1.78 -0.49 -3.85
C TRP A 164 -0.49 -0.83 -4.59
N SER A 165 -0.55 -1.52 -5.73
CA SER A 165 0.65 -1.78 -6.57
C SER A 165 1.72 -2.57 -5.80
N ARG A 166 2.97 -2.11 -5.82
CA ARG A 166 4.06 -2.63 -4.96
C ARG A 166 3.75 -2.50 -3.45
N GLY A 167 2.95 -1.52 -3.05
CA GLY A 167 2.41 -1.43 -1.69
C GLY A 167 1.48 -2.61 -1.33
N GLY A 168 0.67 -3.07 -2.29
CA GLY A 168 -0.14 -4.28 -2.14
C GLY A 168 0.71 -5.54 -1.94
N ILE A 169 1.83 -5.66 -2.68
CA ILE A 169 2.76 -6.76 -2.48
C ILE A 169 3.55 -6.60 -1.17
N SER A 170 3.80 -5.36 -0.70
CA SER A 170 4.37 -5.10 0.64
C SER A 170 3.50 -5.68 1.75
N CYS A 171 2.17 -5.66 1.56
CA CYS A 171 1.24 -6.31 2.48
C CYS A 171 1.47 -7.82 2.53
N HIS A 172 1.71 -8.47 1.38
CA HIS A 172 2.00 -9.90 1.33
C HIS A 172 3.31 -10.22 2.07
N MET A 173 4.37 -9.46 1.78
CA MET A 173 5.68 -9.62 2.40
C MET A 173 5.62 -9.44 3.91
N LEU A 174 4.94 -8.39 4.40
CA LEU A 174 4.80 -8.14 5.83
C LEU A 174 4.00 -9.25 6.53
N ALA A 175 2.89 -9.70 5.93
CA ALA A 175 2.09 -10.79 6.50
C ALA A 175 2.92 -12.08 6.65
N ASN A 176 3.73 -12.42 5.64
CA ASN A 176 4.62 -13.57 5.69
C ASN A 176 5.79 -13.38 6.67
N ALA A 177 6.37 -12.18 6.75
CA ALA A 177 7.39 -11.85 7.74
C ALA A 177 6.84 -11.98 9.18
N MET A 178 5.61 -11.53 9.41
CA MET A 178 4.93 -11.72 10.70
C MET A 178 4.71 -13.20 11.02
N ALA A 179 4.34 -14.03 10.03
CA ALA A 179 4.15 -15.47 10.23
C ALA A 179 5.44 -16.20 10.61
N GLN A 180 6.58 -15.73 10.12
CA GLN A 180 7.91 -16.26 10.44
C GLN A 180 8.47 -15.71 11.76
N ASP A 181 7.96 -14.58 12.23
CA ASP A 181 8.43 -13.93 13.45
C ASP A 181 7.92 -14.64 14.73
N PRO A 182 8.79 -15.09 15.64
CA PRO A 182 8.38 -15.82 16.84
C PRO A 182 7.40 -15.06 17.74
N VAL A 183 7.45 -13.73 17.74
CA VAL A 183 6.64 -12.83 18.57
C VAL A 183 5.32 -12.49 17.87
N LEU A 184 5.34 -12.31 16.55
CA LEU A 184 4.17 -11.83 15.79
C LEU A 184 3.35 -12.94 15.12
N ARG A 185 3.87 -14.16 14.98
CA ARG A 185 3.19 -15.28 14.28
C ARG A 185 1.79 -15.61 14.78
N GLY A 186 1.48 -15.28 16.04
CA GLY A 186 0.17 -15.49 16.64
C GLY A 186 -0.85 -14.39 16.35
N ILE A 187 -0.44 -13.26 15.75
CA ILE A 187 -1.31 -12.11 15.50
C ILE A 187 -2.02 -12.29 14.15
N PRO A 188 -3.37 -12.28 14.13
CA PRO A 188 -4.13 -12.39 12.90
C PRO A 188 -3.95 -11.15 12.01
N VAL A 189 -3.91 -11.38 10.70
CA VAL A 189 -3.73 -10.35 9.68
C VAL A 189 -4.93 -10.28 8.74
N ASN A 190 -5.42 -9.08 8.43
CA ASN A 190 -6.38 -8.82 7.35
C ASN A 190 -5.72 -7.95 6.29
N ILE A 191 -5.98 -8.22 5.00
CA ILE A 191 -5.38 -7.50 3.88
C ILE A 191 -6.46 -6.93 2.97
N PHE A 192 -6.38 -5.63 2.67
CA PHE A 192 -7.09 -4.97 1.58
C PHE A 192 -6.07 -4.55 0.51
N ALA A 193 -6.02 -5.30 -0.59
CA ALA A 193 -5.07 -5.07 -1.66
C ALA A 193 -5.76 -4.45 -2.89
N ILE A 194 -5.07 -3.48 -3.50
CA ILE A 194 -5.54 -2.81 -4.71
C ILE A 194 -4.50 -3.08 -5.80
N ASP A 195 -4.88 -3.89 -6.77
CA ASP A 195 -4.06 -4.27 -7.92
C ASP A 195 -2.58 -4.53 -7.59
N PRO A 196 -2.27 -5.50 -6.70
CA PRO A 196 -0.91 -5.74 -6.23
C PRO A 196 -0.01 -6.20 -7.38
N VAL A 197 1.06 -5.45 -7.65
CA VAL A 197 1.98 -5.68 -8.80
C VAL A 197 3.42 -5.73 -8.30
N PRO A 198 4.15 -6.84 -8.50
CA PRO A 198 5.54 -6.97 -8.04
C PRO A 198 6.55 -6.30 -8.98
N GLY A 199 6.19 -6.10 -10.25
CA GLY A 199 7.11 -5.70 -11.30
C GLY A 199 7.90 -6.87 -11.90
N VAL A 200 8.63 -6.59 -12.98
CA VAL A 200 9.38 -7.61 -13.73
C VAL A 200 10.45 -8.28 -12.85
N GLY A 201 10.45 -9.62 -12.80
CA GLY A 201 11.47 -10.39 -12.08
C GLY A 201 11.28 -10.50 -10.56
N ASN A 202 10.15 -10.04 -10.04
CA ASN A 202 9.90 -9.91 -8.59
C ASN A 202 8.81 -10.88 -8.07
N VAL A 203 8.74 -12.09 -8.62
CA VAL A 203 7.70 -13.10 -8.34
C VAL A 203 8.21 -14.18 -7.39
N GLN A 204 8.79 -13.77 -6.26
CA GLN A 204 9.25 -14.69 -5.20
C GLN A 204 8.07 -15.20 -4.37
N VAL A 205 8.26 -16.36 -3.71
CA VAL A 205 7.19 -17.07 -2.95
C VAL A 205 6.53 -16.16 -1.92
N GLU A 206 7.30 -15.39 -1.17
CA GLU A 206 6.83 -14.46 -0.13
C GLU A 206 5.98 -13.29 -0.67
N ARG A 207 5.98 -13.08 -1.99
CA ARG A 207 5.21 -12.03 -2.68
C ARG A 207 3.93 -12.57 -3.31
N VAL A 208 3.84 -13.89 -3.54
CA VAL A 208 2.72 -14.54 -4.24
C VAL A 208 1.98 -15.58 -3.41
N THR A 209 2.41 -15.82 -2.18
CA THR A 209 1.74 -16.72 -1.23
C THR A 209 1.42 -15.98 0.06
N LEU A 210 0.44 -16.47 0.82
CA LEU A 210 0.07 -15.95 2.13
C LEU A 210 -0.07 -17.09 3.14
N ALA A 211 0.63 -16.93 4.27
CA ALA A 211 0.58 -17.85 5.40
C ALA A 211 -0.78 -17.83 6.14
N ASP A 212 -0.94 -18.77 7.08
CA ASP A 212 -2.20 -19.02 7.81
C ASP A 212 -2.55 -17.97 8.87
N ASN A 213 -1.63 -17.06 9.20
CA ASN A 213 -1.93 -15.89 10.03
C ASN A 213 -2.86 -14.90 9.33
N VAL A 214 -2.92 -14.90 7.98
CA VAL A 214 -3.90 -14.12 7.23
C VAL A 214 -5.29 -14.75 7.37
N LYS A 215 -6.25 -13.98 7.88
CA LYS A 215 -7.63 -14.43 8.10
C LYS A 215 -8.57 -13.98 7.00
N GLU A 216 -8.32 -12.79 6.47
CA GLU A 216 -9.08 -12.24 5.36
C GLU A 216 -8.19 -11.53 4.34
N TYR A 217 -8.45 -11.79 3.07
CA TYR A 217 -7.90 -11.09 1.93
C TYR A 217 -9.03 -10.54 1.06
N VAL A 218 -9.07 -9.22 0.89
CA VAL A 218 -9.97 -8.54 -0.04
C VAL A 218 -9.13 -7.85 -1.10
N GLY A 219 -9.32 -8.21 -2.36
CA GLY A 219 -8.55 -7.67 -3.48
C GLY A 219 -9.45 -7.04 -4.55
N PHE A 220 -9.11 -5.82 -4.98
CA PHE A 220 -9.72 -5.19 -6.15
C PHE A 220 -8.68 -5.07 -7.25
N TYR A 221 -9.01 -5.52 -8.47
CA TYR A 221 -8.04 -5.68 -9.55
C TYR A 221 -8.48 -4.97 -10.81
N SER A 222 -7.54 -4.33 -11.50
CA SER A 222 -7.78 -3.59 -12.73
C SER A 222 -7.97 -4.55 -13.92
N ARG A 223 -9.11 -4.47 -14.59
CA ARG A 223 -9.41 -5.35 -15.73
C ARG A 223 -8.68 -4.93 -17.01
N ASP A 224 -8.49 -3.63 -17.19
CA ASP A 224 -8.12 -3.03 -18.48
C ASP A 224 -6.63 -2.61 -18.56
N GLU A 225 -5.84 -2.88 -17.52
CA GLU A 225 -4.38 -2.69 -17.53
C GLU A 225 -3.65 -3.70 -18.45
N ARG A 226 -2.69 -3.23 -19.24
CA ARG A 226 -1.90 -4.05 -20.18
C ARG A 226 -0.40 -3.71 -20.18
N SER A 227 0.07 -2.77 -19.37
CA SER A 227 1.48 -2.37 -19.35
C SER A 227 2.39 -3.57 -19.06
N LYS A 228 3.50 -3.69 -19.77
CA LYS A 228 4.48 -4.75 -19.54
C LYS A 228 5.05 -4.63 -18.13
N GLY A 229 5.08 -5.74 -17.38
CA GLY A 229 5.49 -5.78 -15.97
C GLY A 229 4.40 -5.41 -14.97
N PHE A 230 3.16 -5.24 -15.43
CA PHE A 230 2.00 -4.94 -14.57
C PHE A 230 1.08 -6.16 -14.38
N ALA A 231 1.53 -7.37 -14.67
CA ALA A 231 0.82 -8.57 -14.23
C ALA A 231 0.61 -8.55 -12.70
N CYS A 232 -0.65 -8.46 -12.26
CA CYS A 232 -1.00 -8.40 -10.84
C CYS A 232 -0.96 -9.80 -10.21
N VAL A 233 -0.84 -9.85 -8.88
CA VAL A 233 -0.75 -11.07 -8.10
C VAL A 233 -2.04 -11.33 -7.33
N ILE A 234 -2.68 -12.45 -7.60
CA ILE A 234 -3.69 -13.05 -6.75
C ILE A 234 -2.96 -14.10 -5.92
N PRO A 235 -2.78 -13.91 -4.60
CA PRO A 235 -1.93 -14.79 -3.83
C PRO A 235 -2.56 -16.17 -3.62
N SER A 236 -1.73 -17.20 -3.60
CA SER A 236 -2.12 -18.50 -3.04
C SER A 236 -2.24 -18.36 -1.52
N VAL A 237 -3.40 -18.67 -0.98
CA VAL A 237 -3.68 -18.50 0.46
C VAL A 237 -3.70 -19.83 1.20
N ALA A 238 -3.25 -19.84 2.46
CA ALA A 238 -3.39 -20.98 3.34
C ALA A 238 -4.87 -21.35 3.59
N LYS A 239 -5.12 -22.63 3.87
CA LYS A 239 -6.47 -23.15 4.14
C LYS A 239 -7.10 -22.41 5.32
N GLY A 240 -8.34 -21.96 5.14
CA GLY A 240 -9.10 -21.21 6.17
C GLY A 240 -9.04 -19.70 6.01
N THR A 241 -8.15 -19.17 5.16
CA THR A 241 -8.17 -17.76 4.76
C THR A 241 -9.42 -17.47 3.92
N ARG A 242 -10.19 -16.45 4.29
CA ARG A 242 -11.28 -15.94 3.44
C ARG A 242 -10.67 -15.06 2.35
N ILE A 243 -10.85 -15.42 1.08
CA ILE A 243 -10.38 -14.63 -0.06
C ILE A 243 -11.55 -14.14 -0.91
N CYS A 244 -11.65 -12.82 -1.06
CA CYS A 244 -12.63 -12.14 -1.90
C CYS A 244 -11.90 -11.29 -2.93
N VAL A 245 -12.14 -11.52 -4.22
CA VAL A 245 -11.46 -10.79 -5.30
C VAL A 245 -12.49 -10.24 -6.29
N TYR A 246 -12.29 -8.98 -6.70
CA TYR A 246 -13.27 -8.22 -7.45
C TYR A 246 -12.63 -7.53 -8.66
N PRO A 247 -13.16 -7.71 -9.87
CA PRO A 247 -12.64 -7.07 -11.07
C PRO A 247 -13.24 -5.67 -11.28
N MET A 248 -12.43 -4.63 -11.39
CA MET A 248 -12.89 -3.28 -11.68
C MET A 248 -12.47 -2.83 -13.09
N PRO A 249 -13.36 -2.19 -13.87
CA PRO A 249 -12.98 -1.50 -15.10
C PRO A 249 -11.92 -0.42 -14.85
N GLY A 250 -11.08 -0.20 -15.86
CA GLY A 250 -10.01 0.80 -15.80
C GLY A 250 -8.62 0.20 -15.61
N ARG A 251 -7.61 1.09 -15.60
CA ARG A 251 -6.19 0.77 -15.48
C ARG A 251 -5.70 0.79 -14.03
N HIS A 252 -4.41 0.52 -13.85
CA HIS A 252 -3.77 0.37 -12.55
C HIS A 252 -4.09 1.49 -11.55
N ALA A 253 -3.97 2.76 -11.95
CA ALA A 253 -4.23 3.91 -11.08
C ALA A 253 -5.71 4.33 -11.02
N THR A 254 -6.57 3.81 -11.91
CA THR A 254 -8.00 4.12 -11.92
C THR A 254 -8.69 3.68 -10.62
N LEU A 255 -8.24 2.55 -10.07
CA LEU A 255 -8.78 1.98 -8.83
C LEU A 255 -8.41 2.80 -7.57
N VAL A 256 -7.39 3.66 -7.65
CA VAL A 256 -6.93 4.49 -6.51
C VAL A 256 -7.20 5.98 -6.71
N GLY A 257 -8.06 6.33 -7.68
CA GLY A 257 -8.56 7.70 -7.82
C GLY A 257 -7.98 8.50 -8.97
N ASN A 258 -7.21 7.92 -9.90
CA ASN A 258 -6.95 8.59 -11.18
C ASN A 258 -8.18 8.41 -12.09
N ALA A 259 -8.92 9.50 -12.35
CA ALA A 259 -10.16 9.46 -13.13
C ALA A 259 -9.98 9.96 -14.57
N SER A 260 -8.77 10.08 -15.09
CA SER A 260 -8.56 10.53 -16.46
C SER A 260 -9.09 9.51 -17.48
N ALA A 261 -9.19 9.94 -18.75
CA ALA A 261 -9.64 9.06 -19.83
C ALA A 261 -8.67 7.90 -20.13
N ASP A 262 -7.38 8.08 -19.83
CA ASP A 262 -6.31 7.09 -20.03
C ASP A 262 -5.90 6.38 -18.72
N GLY A 263 -6.45 6.79 -17.58
CA GLY A 263 -6.17 6.28 -16.25
C GLY A 263 -4.78 6.61 -15.71
N ALA A 264 -4.08 7.60 -16.27
CA ALA A 264 -2.74 8.02 -15.86
C ALA A 264 -2.51 9.55 -15.90
N GLY A 265 -3.20 10.26 -16.79
CA GLY A 265 -3.12 11.71 -16.95
C GLY A 265 -4.06 12.49 -16.02
N ASP A 266 -4.40 13.70 -16.47
CA ASP A 266 -5.23 14.65 -15.73
C ASP A 266 -6.73 14.46 -16.03
N GLY A 267 -7.56 14.93 -15.09
CA GLY A 267 -8.99 15.11 -15.28
C GLY A 267 -9.88 14.10 -14.57
N LYS A 268 -11.18 14.28 -14.76
CA LYS A 268 -12.23 13.53 -14.06
C LYS A 268 -13.30 13.05 -15.04
N VAL A 269 -12.98 11.99 -15.76
CA VAL A 269 -13.82 11.34 -16.78
C VAL A 269 -14.41 10.03 -16.27
N LEU A 270 -13.62 9.20 -15.57
CA LEU A 270 -13.97 7.82 -15.18
C LEU A 270 -13.68 7.59 -13.69
N ALA A 271 -14.51 8.19 -12.83
CA ALA A 271 -14.25 8.26 -11.38
C ALA A 271 -14.81 7.08 -10.57
N GLU A 272 -15.77 6.36 -11.15
CA GLU A 272 -16.59 5.35 -10.48
C GLU A 272 -15.79 4.16 -9.92
N PRO A 273 -14.78 3.59 -10.61
CA PRO A 273 -13.99 2.49 -10.06
C PRO A 273 -13.32 2.87 -8.74
N GLY A 274 -12.63 4.02 -8.69
CA GLY A 274 -11.98 4.50 -7.48
C GLY A 274 -12.95 4.78 -6.33
N LEU A 275 -14.16 5.26 -6.62
CA LEU A 275 -15.21 5.49 -5.61
C LEU A 275 -15.71 4.18 -4.98
N ILE A 276 -15.91 3.14 -5.79
CA ILE A 276 -16.34 1.83 -5.32
C ILE A 276 -15.24 1.18 -4.48
N VAL A 277 -14.00 1.17 -4.97
CA VAL A 277 -12.86 0.60 -4.23
C VAL A 277 -12.66 1.33 -2.90
N ARG A 278 -12.74 2.67 -2.90
CA ARG A 278 -12.67 3.47 -1.66
C ARG A 278 -13.75 3.09 -0.67
N HIS A 279 -15.00 3.00 -1.12
CA HIS A 279 -16.11 2.63 -0.25
C HIS A 279 -15.87 1.28 0.42
N PHE A 280 -15.45 0.27 -0.33
CA PHE A 280 -15.21 -1.06 0.24
C PHE A 280 -13.94 -1.14 1.09
N ALA A 281 -12.92 -0.33 0.81
CA ALA A 281 -11.78 -0.18 1.71
C ALA A 281 -12.24 0.35 3.07
N GLU A 282 -13.07 1.41 3.08
CA GLU A 282 -13.63 2.01 4.29
C GLU A 282 -14.55 1.03 5.06
N VAL A 283 -15.38 0.26 4.35
CA VAL A 283 -16.25 -0.77 4.94
C VAL A 283 -15.41 -1.85 5.62
N CYS A 284 -14.44 -2.44 4.90
CA CYS A 284 -13.55 -3.47 5.43
C CYS A 284 -12.76 -2.96 6.64
N LEU A 285 -12.14 -1.78 6.54
CA LEU A 285 -11.35 -1.19 7.62
C LEU A 285 -12.19 -0.90 8.86
N THR A 286 -13.39 -0.34 8.69
CA THR A 286 -14.31 -0.12 9.81
C THR A 286 -14.67 -1.45 10.49
N ARG A 287 -15.02 -2.48 9.70
CA ARG A 287 -15.33 -3.82 10.21
C ARG A 287 -14.15 -4.47 10.93
N TRP A 288 -12.93 -4.18 10.49
CA TRP A 288 -11.69 -4.63 11.12
C TRP A 288 -11.24 -3.75 12.31
N GLY A 289 -12.07 -2.81 12.75
CA GLY A 289 -11.85 -2.02 13.97
C GLY A 289 -11.09 -0.71 13.77
N VAL A 290 -10.96 -0.21 12.54
CA VAL A 290 -10.37 1.10 12.24
C VAL A 290 -11.42 2.20 12.38
N HIS A 291 -11.05 3.32 12.99
CA HIS A 291 -11.90 4.51 13.11
C HIS A 291 -11.52 5.52 12.03
N LEU A 292 -12.29 5.56 10.93
CA LEU A 292 -12.08 6.48 9.82
C LEU A 292 -13.05 7.68 9.89
N ASP A 293 -12.55 8.86 9.62
CA ASP A 293 -13.34 10.06 9.30
C ASP A 293 -13.59 10.14 7.78
N LYS A 294 -14.48 11.06 7.33
CA LYS A 294 -14.73 11.39 5.91
C LYS A 294 -15.02 10.19 4.99
N ARG A 295 -15.67 9.16 5.51
CA ARG A 295 -16.10 7.99 4.73
C ARG A 295 -17.12 8.38 3.67
N LEU A 296 -17.06 7.74 2.51
CA LEU A 296 -18.04 7.91 1.43
C LEU A 296 -19.42 7.40 1.82
N ALA A 297 -19.48 6.28 2.56
CA ALA A 297 -20.72 5.64 3.01
C ALA A 297 -21.77 5.47 1.89
N LEU A 298 -21.36 4.95 0.73
CA LEU A 298 -22.24 4.73 -0.42
C LEU A 298 -23.38 3.76 -0.04
N SER A 299 -24.59 4.11 -0.44
CA SER A 299 -25.75 3.21 -0.38
C SER A 299 -25.74 2.19 -1.52
N SER A 300 -26.49 1.09 -1.37
CA SER A 300 -26.65 0.08 -2.42
C SER A 300 -27.14 0.67 -3.74
N SER A 301 -28.02 1.67 -3.70
CA SER A 301 -28.52 2.34 -4.92
C SER A 301 -27.44 3.18 -5.60
N GLN A 302 -26.57 3.86 -4.83
CA GLN A 302 -25.41 4.58 -5.37
C GLN A 302 -24.39 3.62 -5.99
N LEU A 303 -24.10 2.49 -5.33
CA LEU A 303 -23.23 1.45 -5.87
C LEU A 303 -23.76 0.92 -7.21
N MET A 304 -25.04 0.55 -7.28
CA MET A 304 -25.65 0.08 -8.53
C MET A 304 -25.63 1.15 -9.63
N LYS A 305 -25.86 2.42 -9.28
CA LYS A 305 -25.75 3.53 -10.22
C LYS A 305 -24.33 3.65 -10.78
N TYR A 306 -23.30 3.53 -9.95
CA TYR A 306 -21.91 3.56 -10.41
C TYR A 306 -21.57 2.38 -11.32
N HIS A 307 -22.06 1.17 -11.02
CA HIS A 307 -21.92 0.04 -11.95
C HIS A 307 -22.60 0.26 -13.31
N GLN A 308 -23.79 0.87 -13.31
CA GLN A 308 -24.49 1.23 -14.56
C GLN A 308 -23.71 2.26 -15.37
N VAL A 309 -23.14 3.28 -14.71
CA VAL A 309 -22.27 4.27 -15.37
C VAL A 309 -21.03 3.60 -15.95
N MET A 310 -20.37 2.72 -15.20
CA MET A 310 -19.21 1.99 -15.70
C MET A 310 -19.56 1.09 -16.89
N ALA A 311 -20.70 0.40 -16.86
CA ALA A 311 -21.16 -0.43 -17.97
C ALA A 311 -21.47 0.39 -19.23
N ALA A 312 -22.07 1.58 -19.07
CA ALA A 312 -22.31 2.50 -20.19
C ALA A 312 -21.00 3.05 -20.79
N ALA A 313 -19.97 3.22 -19.94
CA ALA A 313 -18.64 3.69 -20.33
C ALA A 313 -17.67 2.56 -20.73
N ASP A 314 -18.12 1.31 -20.89
CA ASP A 314 -17.23 0.16 -21.08
C ASP A 314 -16.28 0.31 -22.28
N ARG A 315 -16.72 0.96 -23.37
CA ARG A 315 -15.85 1.26 -24.52
C ARG A 315 -14.67 2.17 -24.17
N GLN A 316 -14.85 3.12 -23.25
CA GLN A 316 -13.77 4.01 -22.80
C GLN A 316 -12.75 3.23 -21.97
N TYR A 317 -13.21 2.34 -21.09
CA TYR A 317 -12.32 1.44 -20.35
C TYR A 317 -11.57 0.46 -21.26
N GLN A 318 -12.23 -0.10 -22.27
CA GLN A 318 -11.58 -0.96 -23.26
C GLN A 318 -10.52 -0.20 -24.07
N ALA A 319 -10.73 1.09 -24.36
CA ALA A 319 -9.75 1.92 -25.05
C ALA A 319 -8.46 2.07 -24.24
N MET A 320 -8.52 2.04 -22.90
CA MET A 320 -7.33 2.08 -22.06
C MET A 320 -6.37 0.89 -22.27
N ARG A 321 -6.82 -0.22 -22.87
CA ARG A 321 -5.97 -1.41 -23.11
C ARG A 321 -4.83 -1.16 -24.09
N SER A 322 -4.88 -0.08 -24.88
CA SER A 322 -3.79 0.35 -25.75
C SER A 322 -2.78 1.28 -25.07
N GLU A 323 -3.08 1.75 -23.86
CA GLU A 323 -2.20 2.62 -23.10
C GLU A 323 -1.18 1.82 -22.28
N SER A 324 0.03 2.36 -22.09
CA SER A 324 1.07 1.69 -21.31
C SER A 324 1.94 2.65 -20.50
N TYR A 325 2.20 2.29 -19.25
CA TYR A 325 3.17 2.96 -18.37
C TYR A 325 4.62 2.68 -18.77
N THR A 326 4.87 1.58 -19.47
CA THR A 326 6.21 1.09 -19.82
C THR A 326 6.48 1.13 -21.32
N VAL A 327 5.63 1.84 -22.08
CA VAL A 327 5.63 1.92 -23.55
C VAL A 327 5.28 0.60 -24.25
N LEU A 328 5.42 -0.54 -23.57
CA LEU A 328 5.11 -1.88 -24.07
C LEU A 328 3.88 -2.45 -23.37
N THR A 329 3.10 -3.27 -24.09
CA THR A 329 1.98 -4.01 -23.51
C THR A 329 2.29 -5.51 -23.38
N GLU A 330 1.60 -6.20 -22.48
CA GLU A 330 1.64 -7.64 -22.28
C GLU A 330 0.25 -8.25 -22.06
N GLY A 331 0.18 -9.58 -22.17
CA GLY A 331 -1.09 -10.32 -22.11
C GLY A 331 -1.83 -10.34 -23.43
N ASP A 332 -3.11 -10.71 -23.37
CA ASP A 332 -3.99 -10.77 -24.54
C ASP A 332 -4.70 -9.42 -24.75
N LYS A 333 -5.09 -9.14 -26.00
CA LYS A 333 -5.86 -7.93 -26.34
C LYS A 333 -7.13 -7.81 -25.50
N ASN A 334 -7.77 -8.93 -25.20
CA ASN A 334 -9.05 -8.98 -24.49
C ASN A 334 -8.92 -9.40 -23.03
N ASP A 335 -7.75 -9.90 -22.60
CA ASP A 335 -7.57 -10.44 -21.25
C ASP A 335 -6.19 -10.13 -20.66
N ARG A 336 -6.16 -9.76 -19.39
CA ARG A 336 -4.93 -9.33 -18.70
C ARG A 336 -4.12 -10.55 -18.26
N LEU A 337 -2.80 -10.48 -18.36
CA LEU A 337 -1.90 -11.46 -17.75
C LEU A 337 -1.85 -11.24 -16.23
N VAL A 338 -1.97 -12.30 -15.45
CA VAL A 338 -1.89 -12.25 -13.99
C VAL A 338 -1.08 -13.42 -13.43
N HIS A 339 -0.61 -13.27 -12.20
CA HIS A 339 -0.05 -14.35 -11.40
C HIS A 339 -1.13 -14.83 -10.42
N CYS A 340 -1.47 -16.12 -10.46
CA CYS A 340 -2.29 -16.79 -9.46
C CYS A 340 -1.36 -17.70 -8.64
N GLY A 341 -0.89 -17.20 -7.50
CA GLY A 341 0.28 -17.76 -6.84
C GLY A 341 1.50 -17.72 -7.76
N GLU A 342 2.17 -18.86 -7.89
CA GLU A 342 3.34 -19.02 -8.78
C GLU A 342 2.99 -19.24 -10.26
N VAL A 343 1.69 -19.43 -10.58
CA VAL A 343 1.25 -19.77 -11.93
C VAL A 343 0.80 -18.54 -12.69
N HIS A 344 1.26 -18.39 -13.94
CA HIS A 344 0.74 -17.36 -14.84
C HIS A 344 -0.57 -17.82 -15.45
N THR A 345 -1.57 -16.94 -15.47
CA THR A 345 -2.86 -17.21 -16.09
C THR A 345 -3.49 -15.93 -16.64
N GLN A 346 -4.69 -16.06 -17.20
CA GLN A 346 -5.48 -14.94 -17.66
C GLN A 346 -6.41 -14.45 -16.54
N PHE A 347 -6.61 -13.14 -16.46
CA PHE A 347 -7.41 -12.48 -15.43
C PHE A 347 -8.80 -13.08 -15.32
N SER A 348 -9.52 -13.25 -16.43
CA SER A 348 -10.87 -13.83 -16.41
C SER A 348 -10.94 -15.30 -15.96
N LYS A 349 -9.81 -16.01 -15.97
CA LYS A 349 -9.72 -17.43 -15.54
C LYS A 349 -9.49 -17.58 -14.04
N VAL A 350 -9.28 -16.49 -13.30
CA VAL A 350 -9.16 -16.53 -11.84
C VAL A 350 -10.56 -16.59 -11.23
N GLN A 351 -11.06 -17.82 -11.12
CA GLN A 351 -12.39 -18.17 -10.63
C GLN A 351 -12.34 -19.53 -9.90
N GLY A 352 -13.40 -19.87 -9.16
CA GLY A 352 -13.56 -21.13 -8.45
C GLY A 352 -14.12 -20.96 -7.04
N GLY A 353 -14.58 -22.07 -6.45
CA GLY A 353 -15.28 -22.07 -5.14
C GLY A 353 -14.43 -21.67 -3.94
N ASN A 354 -13.12 -21.48 -4.10
CA ASN A 354 -12.25 -20.93 -3.07
C ASN A 354 -12.41 -19.40 -2.93
N TYR A 355 -12.91 -18.74 -3.97
CA TYR A 355 -13.18 -17.30 -3.97
C TYR A 355 -14.63 -17.02 -3.56
N LYS A 356 -14.84 -15.85 -2.98
CA LYS A 356 -16.17 -15.29 -2.73
C LYS A 356 -16.25 -13.88 -3.32
N PRO A 357 -17.03 -13.64 -4.39
CA PRO A 357 -17.86 -14.59 -5.13
C PRO A 357 -17.03 -15.62 -5.91
N SER A 358 -17.66 -16.74 -6.31
CA SER A 358 -16.98 -17.87 -6.97
C SER A 358 -16.49 -17.54 -8.38
N GLU A 359 -17.11 -16.55 -9.00
CA GLU A 359 -16.79 -15.98 -10.30
C GLU A 359 -15.44 -15.25 -10.25
N GLY A 360 -14.99 -14.84 -9.06
CA GLY A 360 -13.72 -14.15 -8.86
C GLY A 360 -13.53 -12.98 -9.83
N LEU A 361 -12.42 -12.99 -10.55
CA LEU A 361 -12.09 -11.95 -11.54
C LEU A 361 -12.81 -12.13 -12.89
N GLY A 362 -13.50 -13.25 -13.10
CA GLY A 362 -14.39 -13.47 -14.24
C GLY A 362 -15.77 -12.80 -14.09
N LEU A 363 -16.06 -12.17 -12.95
CA LEU A 363 -17.35 -11.53 -12.69
C LEU A 363 -17.63 -10.38 -13.68
N GLN A 364 -18.72 -10.49 -14.44
CA GLN A 364 -19.12 -9.50 -15.44
C GLN A 364 -20.37 -8.70 -15.08
N ARG A 365 -21.18 -9.20 -14.14
CA ARG A 365 -22.44 -8.58 -13.73
C ARG A 365 -22.43 -8.35 -12.24
N TRP A 366 -22.82 -7.15 -11.84
CA TRP A 366 -22.91 -6.74 -10.45
C TRP A 366 -24.37 -6.67 -10.06
N ASP A 367 -24.71 -7.34 -8.95
CA ASP A 367 -26.00 -7.23 -8.30
C ASP A 367 -25.80 -6.85 -6.82
N ALA A 368 -26.90 -6.80 -6.08
CA ALA A 368 -26.89 -6.44 -4.66
C ALA A 368 -26.14 -7.46 -3.78
N GLU A 369 -25.93 -8.69 -4.27
CA GLU A 369 -25.33 -9.79 -3.50
C GLU A 369 -23.82 -9.91 -3.76
N ALA A 370 -23.33 -9.40 -4.89
CA ALA A 370 -21.93 -9.50 -5.30
C ALA A 370 -20.92 -9.07 -4.20
N TYR A 371 -21.26 -8.08 -3.38
CA TYR A 371 -20.40 -7.58 -2.30
C TYR A 371 -20.77 -8.06 -0.90
N GLN A 372 -21.85 -8.85 -0.75
CA GLN A 372 -22.28 -9.37 0.54
C GLN A 372 -21.13 -10.04 1.35
N PRO A 373 -20.17 -10.77 0.74
CA PRO A 373 -19.07 -11.39 1.50
C PRO A 373 -18.16 -10.40 2.25
N ILE A 374 -18.12 -9.13 1.84
CA ILE A 374 -17.24 -8.09 2.40
C ILE A 374 -17.98 -6.99 3.15
N CYS A 375 -19.32 -7.03 3.18
CA CYS A 375 -20.14 -6.12 3.99
C CYS A 375 -20.18 -6.49 5.48
#